data_AF-A0A6I0FE47-F1
#
_entry.id   AF-A0A6I0FE47-F1
#
_cell.length_a   1.000
_cell.length_b   1.000
_cell.length_c   1.000
_cell.angle_alpha   90.00
_cell.angle_beta   90.00
_cell.angle_gamma   90.00
#
_symmetry.space_group_name_H-M   'P 1'
#
loop_
_entity.id
_entity.type
_entity.pdbx_description
1 polymer ?
#
loop_
_entity_poly.entity_id
_entity_poly.type
_entity_poly.pdbx_seq_one_letter_code
_entity_poly.pdbx_strand_id
1 'polypeptide(L)'
;MKRNKRIVIVAHCILNVNSKVVGLAQYGGAIRKLVTDYVNEGIGIIQLPCPEITFLGLERWGMTKNQYDTPSYRKHCKKLIEPYVEQIIEYLNNGYIIEEIVGIDGSPSCGVSLTCSGYKGGMVDEGHHQCHEISGSGIMIEELKGLLKEHNVNIPMSAISEKDEIE
;
A
#
# COMPACT_ATOMS: atom_id res chain seq x y z
N MET A 1 -32.73 -3.88 -2.72
CA MET A 1 -31.40 -4.52 -2.84
C MET A 1 -30.61 -4.27 -1.55
N LYS A 2 -29.89 -5.25 -1.00
CA LYS A 2 -29.16 -5.14 0.30
C LYS A 2 -27.73 -4.54 0.21
N ARG A 3 -27.29 -4.08 -0.96
CA ARG A 3 -25.92 -3.55 -1.17
C ARG A 3 -25.90 -2.05 -0.82
N ASN A 4 -25.08 -1.64 0.14
CA ASN A 4 -24.89 -0.22 0.49
C ASN A 4 -23.95 0.54 -0.47
N LYS A 5 -23.24 -0.19 -1.35
CA LYS A 5 -22.35 0.33 -2.39
C LYS A 5 -21.15 1.16 -1.88
N ARG A 6 -20.72 0.97 -0.63
CA ARG A 6 -19.55 1.62 -0.04
C ARG A 6 -18.36 0.66 -0.05
N ILE A 7 -17.20 1.12 -0.51
CA ILE A 7 -15.99 0.31 -0.62
C ILE A 7 -14.78 1.12 -0.13
N VAL A 8 -13.86 0.45 0.58
CA VAL A 8 -12.50 0.94 0.84
C VAL A 8 -11.48 0.02 0.18
N ILE A 9 -10.34 0.59 -0.17
CA ILE A 9 -9.23 -0.11 -0.78
C ILE A 9 -8.06 -0.02 0.17
N VAL A 10 -7.40 -1.14 0.47
CA VAL A 10 -6.37 -1.19 1.51
C VAL A 10 -5.08 -1.82 0.99
N ALA A 11 -3.94 -1.29 1.43
CA ALA A 11 -2.64 -1.92 1.22
C ALA A 11 -2.62 -3.34 1.79
N HIS A 12 -1.86 -4.23 1.15
CA HIS A 12 -1.91 -5.67 1.44
C HIS A 12 -1.73 -6.02 2.92
N CYS A 13 -0.73 -5.41 3.57
CA CYS A 13 -0.38 -5.69 4.95
C CYS A 13 -1.45 -5.28 5.98
N ILE A 14 -2.40 -4.42 5.61
CA ILE A 14 -3.54 -4.08 6.48
C ILE A 14 -4.40 -5.32 6.78
N LEU A 15 -4.60 -6.21 5.79
CA LEU A 15 -5.34 -7.46 5.99
C LEU A 15 -4.43 -8.68 6.21
N ASN A 16 -3.13 -8.55 5.91
CA ASN A 16 -2.19 -9.66 5.99
C ASN A 16 -0.75 -9.19 6.24
N VAL A 17 -0.43 -8.89 7.51
CA VAL A 17 0.91 -8.45 7.97
C VAL A 17 2.01 -9.44 7.66
N ASN A 18 1.67 -10.72 7.44
CA ASN A 18 2.62 -11.75 7.01
C ASN A 18 3.29 -11.41 5.68
N SER A 19 2.84 -10.37 4.96
CA SER A 19 3.51 -9.89 3.76
C SER A 19 4.74 -8.99 4.00
N LYS A 20 4.91 -8.51 5.24
CA LYS A 20 6.00 -7.62 5.59
C LYS A 20 7.35 -8.34 5.58
N VAL A 21 8.41 -7.55 5.55
CA VAL A 21 9.75 -8.02 5.85
C VAL A 21 9.76 -8.66 7.24
N VAL A 22 10.45 -9.80 7.35
CA VAL A 22 10.58 -10.55 8.60
C VAL A 22 11.13 -9.64 9.70
N GLY A 23 10.48 -9.64 10.86
CA GLY A 23 10.86 -8.82 12.02
C GLY A 23 10.17 -7.45 12.13
N LEU A 24 9.40 -7.01 11.12
CA LEU A 24 8.67 -5.72 11.15
C LEU A 24 7.16 -5.86 11.43
N ALA A 25 6.67 -7.07 11.69
CA ALA A 25 5.27 -7.30 12.05
C ALA A 25 5.04 -6.96 13.53
N GLN A 26 4.04 -6.12 13.80
CA GLN A 26 3.64 -5.74 15.17
C GLN A 26 2.34 -6.46 15.62
N TYR A 27 1.68 -7.19 14.72
CA TYR A 27 0.45 -7.94 14.93
C TYR A 27 0.50 -9.24 14.10
N GLY A 28 -0.44 -10.17 14.33
CA GLY A 28 -0.38 -11.54 13.77
C GLY A 28 -1.10 -11.77 12.44
N GLY A 29 -1.92 -10.83 11.98
CA GLY A 29 -2.74 -11.00 10.77
C GLY A 29 -3.17 -9.68 10.17
N ALA A 30 -4.45 -9.34 10.29
CA ALA A 30 -4.95 -8.03 9.91
C ALA A 30 -4.82 -7.01 11.03
N ILE A 31 -4.83 -5.71 10.69
CA ILE A 31 -5.08 -4.62 11.63
C ILE A 31 -6.52 -4.73 12.11
N ARG A 32 -6.71 -5.43 13.24
CA ARG A 32 -8.03 -5.89 13.69
C ARG A 32 -9.02 -4.74 13.84
N LYS A 33 -8.66 -3.67 14.55
CA LYS A 33 -9.55 -2.55 14.80
C LYS A 33 -10.03 -1.91 13.51
N LEU A 34 -9.12 -1.51 12.62
CA LEU A 34 -9.46 -0.88 11.34
C LEU A 34 -10.41 -1.76 10.50
N VAL A 35 -10.11 -3.07 10.39
CA VAL A 35 -10.96 -4.00 9.64
C VAL A 35 -12.33 -4.17 10.29
N THR A 36 -12.39 -4.25 11.61
CA THR A 36 -13.64 -4.40 12.35
C THR A 36 -14.51 -3.15 12.23
N ASP A 37 -13.90 -1.97 12.25
CA ASP A 37 -14.59 -0.69 12.06
C ASP A 37 -15.27 -0.64 10.68
N TYR A 38 -14.55 -0.98 9.60
CA TYR A 38 -15.15 -1.06 8.25
C TYR A 38 -16.28 -2.10 8.16
N VAL A 39 -16.10 -3.28 8.76
CA VAL A 39 -17.12 -4.33 8.76
C VAL A 39 -18.37 -3.90 9.52
N ASN A 40 -18.23 -3.25 10.67
CA ASN A 40 -19.34 -2.76 11.49
C ASN A 40 -20.14 -1.66 10.77
N GLU A 41 -19.48 -0.85 9.95
CA GLU A 41 -20.12 0.14 9.08
C GLU A 41 -20.72 -0.47 7.79
N GLY A 42 -20.51 -1.77 7.57
CA GLY A 42 -20.96 -2.52 6.41
C GLY A 42 -20.17 -2.22 5.14
N ILE A 43 -18.99 -1.61 5.23
CA ILE A 43 -18.18 -1.20 4.08
C ILE A 43 -17.47 -2.43 3.49
N GLY A 44 -17.50 -2.56 2.16
CA GLY A 44 -16.74 -3.59 1.45
C GLY A 44 -15.25 -3.27 1.40
N ILE A 45 -14.38 -4.28 1.48
CA ILE A 45 -12.92 -4.08 1.50
C ILE A 45 -12.30 -4.75 0.28
N ILE A 46 -11.51 -4.01 -0.50
CA ILE A 46 -10.68 -4.53 -1.59
C ILE A 46 -9.21 -4.46 -1.14
N GLN A 47 -8.53 -5.60 -1.16
CA GLN A 47 -7.11 -5.69 -0.83
C GLN A 47 -6.25 -5.48 -2.08
N LEU A 48 -5.32 -4.52 -2.04
CA LEU A 48 -4.29 -4.38 -3.07
C LEU A 48 -3.21 -5.48 -2.94
N PRO A 49 -2.51 -5.83 -4.04
CA PRO A 49 -1.39 -6.75 -3.98
C PRO A 49 -0.18 -6.11 -3.29
N CYS A 50 0.68 -6.92 -2.69
CA CYS A 50 1.97 -6.45 -2.17
C CYS A 50 2.99 -6.43 -3.34
N PRO A 51 3.45 -5.24 -3.79
CA PRO A 51 4.39 -5.15 -4.90
C PRO A 51 5.76 -5.74 -4.54
N GLU A 52 6.18 -5.62 -3.28
CA GLU A 52 7.47 -6.08 -2.82
C GLU A 52 7.56 -7.62 -2.80
N ILE A 53 6.48 -8.31 -2.39
CA ILE A 53 6.43 -9.79 -2.44
C ILE A 53 6.40 -10.29 -3.86
N THR A 54 5.56 -9.70 -4.70
CA THR A 54 5.42 -10.14 -6.09
C THR A 54 6.66 -9.83 -6.92
N PHE A 55 7.57 -8.99 -6.42
CA PHE A 55 8.85 -8.67 -7.04
C PHE A 55 10.03 -9.46 -6.46
N LEU A 56 10.19 -9.53 -5.13
CA LEU A 56 11.36 -10.12 -4.46
C LEU A 56 11.03 -11.33 -3.57
N GLY A 57 9.76 -11.63 -3.34
CA GLY A 57 9.32 -12.69 -2.43
C GLY A 57 9.30 -12.29 -0.95
N LEU A 58 9.04 -13.30 -0.12
CA LEU A 58 8.89 -13.12 1.32
C LEU A 58 10.24 -13.01 2.06
N GLU A 59 11.26 -13.71 1.58
CA GLU A 59 12.62 -13.75 2.18
C GLU A 59 13.47 -12.51 1.83
N ARG A 60 12.85 -11.45 1.30
CA ARG A 60 13.53 -10.22 0.88
C ARG A 60 14.06 -9.43 2.09
N TRP A 61 15.09 -8.64 1.84
CA TRP A 61 15.60 -7.65 2.79
C TRP A 61 14.71 -6.40 2.81
N GLY A 62 14.75 -5.68 3.93
CA GLY A 62 14.22 -4.32 4.00
C GLY A 62 14.94 -3.41 3.03
N MET A 63 14.18 -2.75 2.15
CA MET A 63 14.70 -1.85 1.13
C MET A 63 13.95 -0.52 1.19
N THR A 64 14.63 0.54 0.78
CA THR A 64 14.11 1.91 0.79
C THR A 64 13.54 2.29 -0.57
N LYS A 65 12.78 3.40 -0.64
CA LYS A 65 12.20 3.90 -1.88
C LYS A 65 13.26 4.08 -2.96
N ASN A 66 14.43 4.64 -2.65
CA ASN A 66 15.49 4.87 -3.64
C ASN A 66 16.07 3.57 -4.23
N GLN A 67 15.91 2.42 -3.58
CA GLN A 67 16.32 1.12 -4.13
C GLN A 67 15.21 0.49 -4.98
N TYR A 68 13.96 0.73 -4.63
CA TYR A 68 12.80 0.28 -5.42
C TYR A 68 12.48 1.22 -6.59
N ASP A 69 12.91 2.47 -6.57
CA ASP A 69 12.67 3.46 -7.62
C ASP A 69 13.51 3.16 -8.87
N THR A 70 13.11 2.11 -9.58
CA THR A 70 13.72 1.63 -10.80
C THR A 70 12.66 1.50 -11.90
N PRO A 71 13.02 1.63 -13.19
CA PRO A 71 12.06 1.47 -14.28
C PRO A 71 11.31 0.13 -14.25
N SER A 72 12.02 -0.96 -13.91
CA SER A 72 11.44 -2.31 -13.84
C SER A 72 10.42 -2.45 -12.70
N TYR A 73 10.72 -1.92 -11.52
CA TYR A 73 9.81 -2.01 -10.38
C TYR A 73 8.59 -1.09 -10.53
N ARG A 74 8.76 0.11 -11.11
CA ARG A 74 7.62 0.98 -11.46
C ARG A 74 6.68 0.30 -12.46
N LYS A 75 7.23 -0.29 -13.52
CA LYS A 75 6.46 -1.08 -14.49
C LYS A 75 5.73 -2.26 -13.83
N HIS A 76 6.40 -2.95 -12.91
CA HIS A 76 5.80 -4.02 -12.11
C HIS A 76 4.63 -3.51 -11.26
N CYS A 77 4.83 -2.43 -10.50
CA CYS A 77 3.78 -1.78 -9.72
C CYS A 77 2.58 -1.41 -10.59
N LYS A 78 2.80 -0.68 -11.71
CA LYS A 78 1.74 -0.25 -12.63
C LYS A 78 0.92 -1.44 -13.15
N LYS A 79 1.59 -2.51 -13.61
CA LYS A 79 0.92 -3.73 -14.10
C LYS A 79 0.07 -4.43 -13.02
N LEU A 80 0.51 -4.41 -11.77
CA LEU A 80 -0.22 -5.03 -10.66
C LEU A 80 -1.51 -4.29 -10.31
N ILE A 81 -1.51 -2.96 -10.38
CA ILE A 81 -2.64 -2.13 -9.96
C ILE A 81 -3.64 -1.85 -11.09
N GLU A 82 -3.24 -1.97 -12.35
CA GLU A 82 -4.09 -1.74 -13.53
C GLU A 82 -5.46 -2.44 -13.43
N PRO A 83 -5.56 -3.75 -13.14
CA PRO A 83 -6.88 -4.40 -13.00
C PRO A 83 -7.71 -3.87 -11.82
N TYR A 84 -7.08 -3.33 -10.78
CA TYR A 84 -7.80 -2.71 -9.66
C TYR A 84 -8.34 -1.33 -10.03
N VAL A 85 -7.61 -0.57 -10.85
CA VAL A 85 -8.10 0.71 -11.40
C VAL A 85 -9.28 0.49 -12.33
N GLU A 86 -9.22 -0.52 -13.20
CA GLU A 86 -10.37 -0.92 -14.02
C GLU A 86 -11.57 -1.31 -13.15
N GLN A 87 -11.36 -2.09 -12.09
CA GLN A 87 -12.40 -2.46 -11.13
C GLN A 87 -12.99 -1.24 -10.41
N ILE A 88 -12.16 -0.28 -9.99
CA ILE A 88 -12.59 0.99 -9.39
C ILE A 88 -13.51 1.75 -10.33
N ILE A 89 -13.11 1.90 -11.60
CA ILE A 89 -13.88 2.62 -12.61
C ILE A 89 -15.24 1.94 -12.81
N GLU A 90 -15.27 0.61 -12.88
CA GLU A 90 -16.52 -0.14 -13.01
C GLU A 90 -17.45 0.09 -11.81
N TYR A 91 -16.91 0.09 -10.59
CA TYR A 91 -17.69 0.43 -9.39
C TYR A 91 -18.25 1.85 -9.46
N LEU A 92 -17.43 2.84 -9.78
CA LEU A 92 -17.85 4.24 -9.90
C LEU A 92 -18.95 4.41 -10.95
N ASN A 93 -18.81 3.79 -12.13
CA ASN A 93 -19.80 3.82 -13.21
C ASN A 93 -21.15 3.21 -12.81
N ASN A 94 -21.17 2.33 -11.81
CA ASN A 94 -22.38 1.68 -11.28
C ASN A 94 -22.90 2.33 -9.98
N GLY A 95 -22.43 3.55 -9.68
CA GLY A 95 -22.87 4.36 -8.55
C GLY A 95 -22.42 3.81 -7.20
N TYR A 96 -21.25 3.19 -7.15
CA TYR A 96 -20.55 2.87 -5.89
C TYR A 96 -19.69 4.05 -5.46
N ILE A 97 -19.43 4.10 -4.17
CA ILE A 97 -18.54 5.06 -3.54
C ILE A 97 -17.28 4.30 -3.11
N ILE A 98 -16.13 4.71 -3.63
CA ILE A 98 -14.84 4.34 -3.06
C ILE A 98 -14.50 5.42 -2.04
N GLU A 99 -14.60 5.09 -0.75
CA GLU A 99 -14.47 6.08 0.33
C GLU A 99 -13.03 6.55 0.49
N GLU A 100 -12.09 5.61 0.44
CA GLU A 100 -10.67 5.90 0.54
C GLU A 100 -9.80 4.74 0.02
N ILE A 101 -8.55 5.09 -0.29
CA ILE A 101 -7.44 4.15 -0.46
C ILE A 101 -6.47 4.32 0.72
N VAL A 102 -6.33 3.27 1.52
CA VAL A 102 -5.53 3.28 2.75
C VAL A 102 -4.16 2.64 2.50
N GLY A 103 -3.10 3.42 2.66
CA GLY A 103 -1.72 2.95 2.61
C GLY A 103 -1.08 2.82 3.99
N ILE A 104 0.22 2.52 4.01
CA ILE A 104 1.04 2.42 5.22
C ILE A 104 2.21 3.39 5.11
N ASP A 105 2.20 4.44 5.92
CA ASP A 105 3.27 5.44 5.92
C ASP A 105 4.60 4.81 6.38
N GLY A 106 5.70 5.29 5.78
CA GLY A 106 7.04 4.72 5.95
C GLY A 106 7.34 3.56 4.99
N SER A 107 6.33 2.98 4.33
CA SER A 107 6.57 1.96 3.29
C SER A 107 7.23 2.57 2.04
N PRO A 108 8.21 1.89 1.43
CA PRO A 108 8.81 2.34 0.16
C PRO A 108 7.83 2.24 -1.03
N SER A 109 6.78 1.42 -0.90
CA SER A 109 5.83 1.14 -1.98
C SER A 109 4.43 1.66 -1.68
N CYS A 110 3.95 1.46 -0.46
CA CYS A 110 2.57 1.73 -0.04
C CYS A 110 2.42 3.00 0.83
N GLY A 111 3.50 3.77 1.02
CA GLY A 111 3.46 5.05 1.74
C GLY A 111 2.62 6.08 1.01
N VAL A 112 1.80 6.85 1.74
CA VAL A 112 0.91 7.85 1.13
C VAL A 112 1.50 9.25 1.30
N SER A 113 1.82 9.61 2.55
CA SER A 113 2.37 10.92 2.92
C SER A 113 3.83 10.83 3.33
N LEU A 114 4.24 9.69 3.89
CA LEU A 114 5.61 9.39 4.27
C LEU A 114 6.10 8.09 3.60
N THR A 115 7.37 8.09 3.24
CA THR A 115 8.09 6.92 2.74
C THR A 115 9.51 6.90 3.32
N CYS A 116 10.36 5.97 2.90
CA CYS A 116 11.69 5.77 3.46
C CYS A 116 12.79 5.92 2.40
N SER A 117 13.93 6.46 2.80
CA SER A 117 15.09 6.68 1.94
C SER A 117 16.39 6.51 2.73
N GLY A 118 17.52 6.51 2.02
CA GLY A 118 18.85 6.66 2.60
C GLY A 118 19.70 5.39 2.58
N TYR A 119 19.08 4.21 2.44
CA TYR A 119 19.87 2.99 2.32
C TYR A 119 20.58 2.96 0.96
N LYS A 120 21.91 3.05 1.00
CA LYS A 120 22.78 2.93 -0.17
C LYS A 120 23.22 1.46 -0.26
N GLY A 121 23.04 0.84 -1.42
CA GLY A 121 23.38 -0.57 -1.63
C GLY A 121 24.86 -0.88 -1.34
N GLY A 122 25.20 -2.16 -1.20
CA GLY A 122 26.52 -2.62 -0.82
C GLY A 122 26.48 -4.08 -0.39
N MET A 123 27.57 -4.56 0.21
CA MET A 123 27.61 -5.88 0.83
C MET A 123 26.94 -5.84 2.21
N VAL A 124 26.28 -6.93 2.59
CA VAL A 124 25.45 -7.00 3.82
C VAL A 124 26.29 -6.80 5.09
N ASP A 125 27.53 -7.28 5.07
CA ASP A 125 28.52 -7.17 6.14
C ASP A 125 29.18 -5.79 6.23
N GLU A 126 29.11 -4.97 5.18
CA GLU A 126 29.72 -3.64 5.09
C GLU A 126 28.69 -2.50 5.28
N GLY A 127 27.42 -2.83 5.52
CA GLY A 127 26.30 -1.89 5.45
C GLY A 127 26.06 -1.01 6.68
N HIS A 128 26.19 0.30 6.52
CA HIS A 128 25.58 1.29 7.41
C HIS A 128 24.09 1.45 7.08
N HIS A 129 23.22 0.90 7.92
CA HIS A 129 21.75 0.91 7.77
C HIS A 129 21.15 2.27 8.14
N GLN A 130 21.41 3.31 7.35
CA GLN A 130 20.77 4.62 7.54
C GLN A 130 19.48 4.72 6.72
N CYS A 131 18.42 4.13 7.24
CA CYS A 131 17.07 4.37 6.76
C CYS A 131 16.45 5.54 7.55
N HIS A 132 15.88 6.51 6.85
CA HIS A 132 15.12 7.59 7.47
C HIS A 132 13.84 7.85 6.68
N GLU A 133 12.84 8.40 7.38
CA GLU A 133 11.58 8.79 6.76
C GLU A 133 11.74 10.11 6.00
N ILE A 134 11.08 10.19 4.86
CA ILE A 134 10.98 11.39 4.04
C ILE A 134 9.53 11.61 3.64
N SER A 135 9.13 12.87 3.43
CA SER A 135 7.83 13.19 2.87
C SER A 135 7.73 12.72 1.41
N GLY A 136 6.59 12.12 1.06
CA GLY A 136 6.31 11.63 -0.28
C GLY A 136 5.60 10.28 -0.25
N SER A 137 5.10 9.88 -1.43
CA SER A 137 4.44 8.59 -1.60
C SER A 137 5.45 7.49 -1.95
N GLY A 138 5.11 6.25 -1.58
CA GLY A 138 5.80 5.07 -2.08
C GLY A 138 5.50 4.82 -3.56
N ILE A 139 6.32 3.98 -4.19
CA ILE A 139 6.31 3.79 -5.64
C ILE A 139 4.95 3.33 -6.18
N MET A 140 4.31 2.33 -5.56
CA MET A 140 2.99 1.84 -6.03
C MET A 140 1.90 2.91 -5.88
N ILE A 141 1.95 3.73 -4.83
CA ILE A 141 0.99 4.82 -4.63
C ILE A 141 1.19 5.93 -5.68
N GLU A 142 2.42 6.22 -6.09
CA GLU A 142 2.68 7.15 -7.19
C GLU A 142 2.06 6.64 -8.51
N GLU A 143 2.30 5.37 -8.86
CA GLU A 143 1.72 4.77 -10.07
C GLU A 143 0.18 4.73 -10.00
N LEU A 144 -0.39 4.45 -8.82
CA LEU A 144 -1.84 4.44 -8.61
C LEU A 144 -2.47 5.82 -8.76
N LYS A 145 -1.86 6.85 -8.18
CA LYS A 145 -2.28 8.25 -8.39
C LYS A 145 -2.22 8.63 -9.86
N GLY A 146 -1.16 8.21 -10.56
CA GLY A 146 -1.00 8.43 -12.00
C GLY A 146 -2.14 7.82 -12.80
N LEU A 147 -2.41 6.53 -12.63
CA LEU A 147 -3.49 5.82 -13.33
C LEU A 147 -4.88 6.40 -13.02
N LEU A 148 -5.20 6.67 -11.76
CA LEU A 148 -6.50 7.26 -11.40
C LEU A 148 -6.69 8.63 -12.07
N LYS A 149 -5.62 9.45 -12.12
CA LYS A 149 -5.63 10.74 -12.79
C LYS A 149 -5.82 10.62 -14.31
N GLU A 150 -5.21 9.62 -14.95
CA GLU A 150 -5.44 9.33 -16.39
C GLU A 150 -6.92 9.08 -16.70
N HIS A 151 -7.68 8.55 -15.73
CA HIS A 151 -9.13 8.32 -15.82
C HIS A 151 -10.00 9.43 -15.20
N ASN A 152 -9.42 10.57 -14.81
CA ASN A 152 -10.11 11.66 -14.10
C ASN A 152 -10.82 11.22 -12.80
N VAL A 153 -10.29 10.18 -12.14
CA VAL A 153 -10.79 9.67 -10.86
C VAL A 153 -9.99 10.31 -9.74
N ASN A 154 -10.69 10.87 -8.75
CA ASN A 154 -10.10 11.40 -7.52
C ASN A 154 -10.71 10.67 -6.33
N ILE A 155 -9.87 9.94 -5.58
CA ILE A 155 -10.27 9.18 -4.40
C ILE A 155 -9.38 9.64 -3.23
N PRO A 156 -9.96 9.92 -2.04
CA PRO A 156 -9.19 10.23 -0.85
C PRO A 156 -8.17 9.14 -0.54
N MET A 157 -6.97 9.52 -0.12
CA MET A 157 -5.96 8.57 0.36
C MET A 157 -5.57 8.91 1.79
N SER A 158 -5.58 7.90 2.64
CA SER A 158 -5.17 7.98 4.05
C SER A 158 -4.03 7.00 4.31
N ALA A 159 -3.33 7.20 5.42
CA ALA A 159 -2.23 6.32 5.80
C ALA A 159 -2.41 5.84 7.23
N ILE A 160 -2.07 4.58 7.47
CA ILE A 160 -1.81 4.09 8.82
C ILE A 160 -0.34 4.31 9.13
N SER A 161 -0.08 4.88 10.31
CA SER A 161 1.24 4.94 10.92
C SER A 161 1.33 3.87 11.99
N GLU A 162 2.29 2.96 11.86
CA GLU A 162 2.53 1.87 12.82
C GLU A 162 3.41 2.30 13.99
N LYS A 163 3.62 3.61 14.14
CA LYS A 163 4.15 4.22 15.36
C LYS A 163 3.04 4.62 16.32
N ASP A 164 1.82 4.75 15.83
CA ASP A 164 0.64 4.99 16.65
C ASP A 164 0.18 3.65 17.23
N GLU A 165 -0.45 3.64 18.41
CA GLU A 165 -0.95 2.40 19.01
C GLU A 165 -1.98 1.75 18.08
N ILE A 166 -1.59 0.66 17.42
CA ILE A 166 -2.47 -0.17 16.58
C ILE A 166 -3.00 -1.32 17.45
N GLU A 167 -4.01 -1.05 18.28
CA GLU A 167 -4.88 -2.09 18.87
C GLU A 167 -6.19 -2.18 18.09
#